data_AF-A0ABD8AMH0-F1
#
_entry.id   AF-A0ABD8AMH0-F1
#
_cell.length_a   1.000
_cell.length_b   1.000
_cell.length_c   1.000
_cell.angle_alpha   90.00
_cell.angle_beta   90.00
_cell.angle_gamma   90.00
#
_symmetry.space_group_name_H-M   'P 1'
#
loop_
_entity.id
_entity.type
_entity.pdbx_description
1 polymer ?
#
loop_
_entity_poly.entity_id
_entity_poly.type
_entity_poly.pdbx_seq_one_letter_code
_entity_poly.pdbx_strand_id
1 'polypeptide(L)'
;MDNIYRDRDLTNINKQLDLAMANLNQDINKWVEKNTRIAKTLGPTIEAIRKASVDYDPLITAIKDLKDIIHKDYPRFEQTSDLSFYERIHQACLINTNYGWCLSSDFSISAYRRIADSEDSQEEKDRLFVMEFEADNFDLYEAEKKQIIMTAHQEWRAFYEECFYFIDNGKYKAVIPSLVSAIEHELNYEQTIDYGNRLIRRVKASLENGDQTSFLYTVSISVLNLLKNNIFTNHQFDGDRLMLLNRNWVLHGRDNPSLWGKEEVYKLITLISALRMIRMHFLEE
;
A
#
# COMPACT_ATOMS: atom_id res chain seq x y z
N MET A 1 -25.25 -35.13 -69.04
CA MET A 1 -26.03 -34.99 -67.79
C MET A 1 -25.35 -34.13 -66.73
N ASP A 2 -24.09 -33.68 -66.93
CA ASP A 2 -23.33 -32.93 -65.92
C ASP A 2 -23.65 -31.43 -65.78
N ASN A 3 -24.25 -30.78 -66.79
CA ASN A 3 -24.54 -29.33 -66.68
C ASN A 3 -25.78 -29.01 -65.83
N ILE A 4 -26.74 -29.93 -65.70
CA ILE A 4 -27.99 -29.68 -64.95
C ILE A 4 -27.79 -29.81 -63.44
N TYR A 5 -26.85 -30.65 -63.00
CA TYR A 5 -26.51 -30.82 -61.58
C TYR A 5 -25.69 -29.64 -61.03
N ARG A 6 -24.74 -29.13 -61.82
CA ARG A 6 -23.90 -27.97 -61.43
C ARG A 6 -24.71 -26.68 -61.26
N ASP A 7 -25.72 -26.48 -62.10
CA ASP A 7 -26.56 -25.27 -62.09
C ASP A 7 -27.53 -25.24 -60.89
N ARG A 8 -28.00 -26.41 -60.45
CA ARG A 8 -28.83 -26.53 -59.23
C ARG A 8 -28.03 -26.28 -57.95
N ASP A 9 -26.78 -26.74 -57.88
CA ASP A 9 -25.91 -26.49 -56.72
C ASP A 9 -25.53 -25.00 -56.60
N LEU A 10 -25.20 -24.33 -57.72
CA LEU A 10 -24.92 -22.89 -57.72
C LEU A 10 -26.15 -22.06 -57.32
N THR A 11 -27.34 -22.45 -57.77
CA THR A 11 -28.59 -21.79 -57.38
C THR A 11 -28.87 -21.94 -55.88
N ASN A 12 -28.54 -23.09 -55.29
CA ASN A 12 -28.77 -23.35 -53.88
C ASN A 12 -27.75 -22.61 -52.99
N ILE A 13 -26.49 -22.52 -53.43
CA ILE A 13 -25.44 -21.74 -52.77
C ILE A 13 -25.79 -20.24 -52.79
N ASN A 14 -26.25 -19.70 -53.93
CA ASN A 14 -26.64 -18.30 -54.02
C ASN A 14 -27.82 -17.97 -53.09
N LYS A 15 -28.83 -18.85 -53.00
CA LYS A 15 -29.93 -18.68 -52.04
C LYS A 15 -29.48 -18.70 -50.58
N GLN A 16 -28.52 -19.55 -50.22
CA GLN A 16 -27.96 -19.57 -48.87
C GLN A 16 -27.16 -18.30 -48.57
N LEU A 17 -26.43 -17.77 -49.56
CA LEU A 17 -25.69 -16.52 -49.44
C LEU A 17 -26.64 -15.32 -49.25
N ASP A 18 -27.71 -15.26 -50.03
CA ASP A 18 -28.73 -14.20 -49.94
C ASP A 18 -29.41 -14.22 -48.56
N LEU A 19 -29.74 -15.42 -48.05
CA LEU A 19 -30.34 -15.57 -46.72
C LEU A 19 -29.36 -15.15 -45.61
N ALA A 20 -28.08 -15.52 -45.73
CA ALA A 20 -27.04 -15.11 -44.78
C ALA A 20 -26.85 -13.59 -44.77
N MET A 21 -26.84 -12.95 -45.94
CA MET A 21 -26.76 -11.50 -46.07
C MET A 21 -27.99 -10.79 -45.50
N ALA A 22 -29.19 -11.34 -45.71
CA ALA A 22 -30.41 -10.79 -45.12
C ALA A 22 -30.38 -10.82 -43.58
N ASN A 23 -29.91 -11.93 -43.00
CA ASN A 23 -29.76 -12.07 -41.55
C ASN A 23 -28.72 -11.10 -40.99
N LEU A 24 -27.56 -10.97 -41.65
CA LEU A 24 -26.51 -10.03 -41.24
C LEU A 24 -27.02 -8.58 -41.25
N ASN A 25 -27.75 -8.19 -42.30
CA ASN A 25 -28.34 -6.85 -42.38
C ASN A 25 -29.37 -6.59 -41.27
N GLN A 26 -30.16 -7.61 -40.92
CA GLN A 26 -31.10 -7.51 -39.81
C GLN A 26 -30.39 -7.31 -38.46
N ASP A 27 -29.30 -8.02 -38.22
CA ASP A 27 -28.53 -7.92 -36.97
C ASP A 27 -27.78 -6.59 -36.86
N ILE A 28 -27.23 -6.08 -37.97
CA ILE A 28 -26.64 -4.73 -38.05
C ILE A 28 -27.70 -3.67 -37.69
N ASN A 29 -28.90 -3.77 -38.25
CA ASN A 29 -29.97 -2.81 -37.96
C ASN A 29 -30.39 -2.85 -36.49
N LYS A 30 -30.53 -4.04 -35.88
CA LYS A 30 -30.81 -4.19 -34.45
C LYS A 30 -29.72 -3.56 -33.58
N TRP A 31 -28.45 -3.74 -33.97
CA TRP A 31 -27.32 -3.15 -33.26
C TRP A 31 -27.30 -1.62 -33.37
N VAL A 32 -27.57 -1.08 -34.56
CA VAL A 32 -27.70 0.38 -34.79
C VAL A 32 -28.84 0.97 -33.98
N GLU A 33 -30.01 0.32 -33.93
CA GLU A 33 -31.15 0.77 -33.12
C GLU A 33 -30.83 0.76 -31.62
N LYS A 34 -30.19 -0.31 -31.13
CA LYS A 34 -29.76 -0.41 -29.72
C LYS A 34 -28.80 0.72 -29.35
N ASN A 35 -27.81 1.00 -30.19
CA ASN A 35 -26.84 2.05 -29.94
C ASN A 35 -27.44 3.45 -30.07
N THR A 36 -28.38 3.65 -30.99
CA THR A 36 -29.12 4.91 -31.11
C THR A 36 -29.96 5.18 -29.86
N ARG A 37 -30.56 4.14 -29.26
CA ARG A 37 -31.26 4.25 -27.97
C ARG A 37 -30.29 4.61 -26.84
N ILE A 38 -29.15 3.92 -26.75
CA ILE A 38 -28.11 4.21 -25.73
C ILE A 38 -27.63 5.66 -25.86
N ALA A 39 -27.35 6.14 -27.08
CA ALA A 39 -26.93 7.51 -27.34
C ALA A 39 -28.00 8.54 -26.93
N LYS A 40 -29.28 8.26 -27.19
CA LYS A 40 -30.39 9.11 -26.74
C LYS A 40 -30.54 9.14 -25.22
N THR A 41 -30.26 8.03 -24.53
CA THR A 41 -30.35 7.95 -23.06
C THR A 41 -29.17 8.63 -22.37
N LEU A 42 -27.95 8.47 -22.92
CA LEU A 42 -26.74 9.00 -22.30
C LEU A 42 -26.42 10.45 -22.71
N GLY A 43 -26.90 10.91 -23.86
CA GLY A 43 -26.66 12.26 -24.37
C GLY A 43 -27.01 13.38 -23.37
N PRO A 44 -28.21 13.37 -22.74
CA PRO A 44 -28.57 14.35 -21.72
C PRO A 44 -27.66 14.32 -20.49
N THR A 45 -27.23 13.15 -20.05
CA THR A 45 -26.32 12.98 -18.91
C THR A 45 -24.92 13.51 -19.23
N ILE A 46 -24.42 13.23 -20.44
CA ILE A 46 -23.13 13.75 -20.92
C ILE A 46 -23.17 15.28 -21.04
N GLU A 47 -24.28 15.84 -21.54
CA GLU A 47 -24.46 17.30 -21.62
C GLU A 47 -24.62 17.94 -20.23
N ALA A 48 -25.24 17.25 -19.27
CA ALA A 48 -25.30 17.70 -17.87
C ALA A 48 -23.91 17.70 -17.22
N ILE A 49 -23.10 16.65 -17.46
CA ILE A 49 -21.70 16.58 -17.00
C ILE A 49 -20.86 17.68 -17.67
N ARG A 50 -21.05 17.92 -18.97
CA ARG A 50 -20.35 18.98 -19.71
C ARG A 50 -20.72 20.38 -19.22
N LYS A 51 -22.00 20.62 -18.91
CA LYS A 51 -22.43 21.88 -18.29
C LYS A 51 -21.86 22.04 -16.89
N ALA A 52 -21.87 20.97 -16.08
CA ALA A 52 -21.25 20.97 -14.76
C ALA A 52 -19.71 21.16 -14.83
N SER A 53 -19.04 20.69 -15.88
CA SER A 53 -17.59 20.86 -16.06
C SER A 53 -17.18 22.27 -16.48
N VAL A 54 -18.07 23.03 -17.12
CA VAL A 54 -17.83 24.42 -17.52
C VAL A 54 -17.81 25.36 -16.30
N ASP A 55 -18.45 24.99 -15.20
CA ASP A 55 -18.46 25.76 -13.94
C ASP A 55 -17.21 25.55 -13.06
N TYR A 56 -16.21 24.77 -13.50
CA TYR A 56 -14.97 24.51 -12.74
C TYR A 56 -13.80 25.47 -13.05
N ASP A 57 -13.94 26.34 -14.05
CA ASP A 57 -12.90 27.33 -14.40
C ASP A 57 -12.50 28.27 -13.24
N PRO A 58 -13.42 28.73 -12.36
CA PRO A 58 -13.04 29.54 -11.20
C PRO A 58 -12.18 28.78 -10.19
N LEU A 59 -12.39 27.46 -10.05
CA LEU A 59 -11.64 26.60 -9.14
C LEU A 59 -10.24 26.29 -9.68
N ILE A 60 -10.12 26.02 -10.98
CA ILE A 60 -8.82 25.85 -11.64
C ILE A 60 -8.01 27.15 -11.62
N THR A 61 -8.68 28.29 -11.79
CA THR A 61 -8.07 29.62 -11.71
C THR A 61 -7.64 29.93 -10.27
N ALA A 62 -8.49 29.68 -9.28
CA ALA A 62 -8.13 29.81 -7.87
C ALA A 62 -6.96 28.89 -7.46
N ILE A 63 -6.88 27.68 -7.99
CA ILE A 63 -5.74 26.75 -7.78
C ILE A 63 -4.46 27.29 -8.43
N LYS A 64 -4.55 27.89 -9.63
CA LYS A 64 -3.40 28.54 -10.28
C LYS A 64 -2.95 29.78 -9.51
N ASP A 65 -3.88 30.63 -9.10
CA ASP A 65 -3.61 31.83 -8.34
C ASP A 65 -3.01 31.47 -6.97
N LEU A 66 -3.50 30.41 -6.31
CA LEU A 66 -2.90 29.86 -5.08
C LEU A 66 -1.48 29.34 -5.34
N LYS A 67 -1.22 28.66 -6.45
CA LYS A 67 0.13 28.22 -6.83
C LYS A 67 1.10 29.39 -7.00
N ASP A 68 0.65 30.46 -7.64
CA ASP A 68 1.46 31.65 -7.89
C ASP A 68 1.70 32.48 -6.62
N ILE A 69 0.75 32.50 -5.69
CA ILE A 69 0.91 33.07 -4.34
C ILE A 69 1.91 32.25 -3.52
N ILE A 70 1.79 30.92 -3.53
CA ILE A 70 2.71 30.02 -2.81
C ILE A 70 4.15 30.12 -3.37
N HIS A 71 4.31 30.37 -4.68
CA HIS A 71 5.62 30.54 -5.31
C HIS A 71 6.36 31.85 -4.97
N LYS A 72 5.67 32.86 -4.43
CA LYS A 72 6.27 34.18 -4.17
C LYS A 72 6.94 34.31 -2.80
N ASP A 73 6.49 33.57 -1.79
CA ASP A 73 6.92 33.77 -0.40
C ASP A 73 7.56 32.54 0.27
N TYR A 74 7.66 31.40 -0.42
CA TYR A 74 8.45 30.28 0.10
C TYR A 74 9.93 30.44 -0.28
N PRO A 75 10.88 30.26 0.67
CA PRO A 75 12.28 30.09 0.29
C PRO A 75 12.33 28.94 -0.71
N ARG A 76 12.88 29.22 -1.90
CA ARG A 76 13.20 28.16 -2.85
C ARG A 76 14.04 27.13 -2.10
N PHE A 77 13.46 25.98 -1.80
CA PHE A 77 14.29 24.81 -1.57
C PHE A 77 15.07 24.64 -2.86
N GLU A 78 16.36 24.91 -2.81
CA GLU A 78 17.25 24.52 -3.88
C GLU A 78 16.97 23.05 -4.16
N GLN A 79 16.48 22.75 -5.37
CA GLN A 79 16.47 21.38 -5.87
C GLN A 79 17.94 20.99 -6.05
N THR A 80 18.58 20.54 -4.97
CA THR A 80 19.98 20.10 -4.95
C THR A 80 20.10 18.58 -4.89
N SER A 81 19.10 17.83 -5.35
CA SER A 81 19.31 16.40 -5.57
C SER A 81 18.84 15.95 -6.96
N ASP A 82 19.77 15.39 -7.73
CA ASP A 82 19.58 14.70 -9.01
C ASP A 82 18.70 13.44 -8.90
N LEU A 83 18.16 13.15 -7.71
CA LEU A 83 17.34 11.97 -7.44
C LEU A 83 15.87 12.22 -7.82
N SER A 84 15.25 11.21 -8.41
CA SER A 84 13.81 11.10 -8.60
C SER A 84 13.05 11.10 -7.26
N PHE A 85 11.74 11.34 -7.32
CA PHE A 85 10.88 11.32 -6.14
C PHE A 85 10.94 9.97 -5.39
N TYR A 86 10.90 8.85 -6.11
CA TYR A 86 10.93 7.51 -5.51
C TYR A 86 12.29 7.19 -4.91
N GLU A 87 13.39 7.62 -5.53
CA GLU A 87 14.74 7.46 -4.95
C GLU A 87 14.86 8.20 -3.61
N ARG A 88 14.26 9.39 -3.48
CA ARG A 88 14.25 10.11 -2.20
C ARG A 88 13.43 9.41 -1.13
N ILE A 89 12.30 8.80 -1.49
CA ILE A 89 11.52 7.98 -0.55
C ILE A 89 12.34 6.76 -0.13
N HIS A 90 12.99 6.11 -1.09
CA HIS A 90 13.82 4.94 -0.83
C HIS A 90 14.96 5.24 0.13
N GLN A 91 15.68 6.35 -0.07
CA GLN A 91 16.71 6.78 0.88
C GLN A 91 16.13 7.06 2.28
N ALA A 92 14.99 7.75 2.36
CA ALA A 92 14.35 8.00 3.64
C ALA A 92 13.95 6.70 4.35
N CYS A 93 13.45 5.72 3.61
CA CYS A 93 13.11 4.42 4.19
C CYS A 93 14.35 3.66 4.67
N LEU A 94 15.45 3.64 3.89
CA LEU A 94 16.71 3.03 4.34
C LEU A 94 17.22 3.68 5.64
N ILE A 95 17.21 5.01 5.73
CA ILE A 95 17.66 5.73 6.93
C ILE A 95 16.78 5.37 8.13
N ASN A 96 15.46 5.56 8.01
CA ASN A 96 14.53 5.36 9.14
C ASN A 96 14.47 3.90 9.61
N THR A 97 14.67 2.93 8.71
CA THR A 97 14.70 1.50 9.11
C THR A 97 15.88 1.13 9.99
N ASN A 98 17.02 1.85 9.89
CA ASN A 98 18.15 1.66 10.81
C ASN A 98 17.76 1.97 12.27
N TYR A 99 16.73 2.79 12.45
CA TYR A 99 16.19 3.23 13.74
C TYR A 99 14.91 2.48 14.14
N GLY A 100 14.51 1.46 13.39
CA GLY A 100 13.36 0.63 13.72
C GLY A 100 12.02 1.07 13.11
N TRP A 101 12.01 2.13 12.29
CA TRP A 101 10.78 2.71 11.75
C TRP A 101 10.54 2.33 10.29
N CYS A 102 9.28 2.07 9.95
CA CYS A 102 8.83 1.83 8.57
C CYS A 102 7.88 2.92 8.10
N LEU A 103 7.82 3.13 6.78
CA LEU A 103 6.76 3.92 6.16
C LEU A 103 5.48 3.07 6.12
N SER A 104 4.52 3.41 6.98
CA SER A 104 3.22 2.75 7.08
C SER A 104 2.18 3.37 6.14
N SER A 105 0.96 2.82 6.10
CA SER A 105 -0.07 3.20 5.13
C SER A 105 -0.53 4.64 5.25
N ASP A 106 -0.68 5.15 6.47
CA ASP A 106 -1.30 6.45 6.73
C ASP A 106 -0.25 7.51 7.13
N PHE A 107 1.02 7.12 7.24
CA PHE A 107 2.10 8.05 7.56
C PHE A 107 2.40 8.98 6.38
N SER A 108 2.40 10.29 6.65
CA SER A 108 2.73 11.30 5.65
C SER A 108 4.14 11.12 5.09
N ILE A 109 4.25 10.85 3.78
CA ILE A 109 5.54 10.74 3.07
C ILE A 109 6.43 11.98 3.31
N SER A 110 5.82 13.16 3.36
CA SER A 110 6.55 14.40 3.60
C SER A 110 7.13 14.48 5.02
N ALA A 111 6.35 14.08 6.03
CA ALA A 111 6.81 14.00 7.41
C ALA A 111 7.89 12.92 7.57
N TYR A 112 7.65 11.74 7.03
CA TYR A 112 8.58 10.61 7.07
C TYR A 112 9.96 10.98 6.51
N ARG A 113 9.99 11.69 5.38
CA ARG A 113 11.23 12.21 4.76
C ARG A 113 11.90 13.28 5.62
N ARG A 114 11.13 14.24 6.14
CA ARG A 114 11.65 15.26 7.07
C ARG A 114 12.33 14.62 8.28
N ILE A 115 11.73 13.55 8.82
CA ILE A 115 12.33 12.80 9.94
C ILE A 115 13.60 12.09 9.48
N ALA A 116 13.66 11.51 8.28
CA ALA A 116 14.91 10.92 7.78
C ALA A 116 16.04 11.96 7.68
N ASP A 117 15.71 13.18 7.24
CA ASP A 117 16.65 14.30 7.09
C ASP A 117 17.05 14.98 8.43
N SER A 118 16.43 14.59 9.55
CA SER A 118 16.78 15.11 10.89
C SER A 118 18.10 14.53 11.41
N GLU A 119 18.52 14.92 12.62
CA GLU A 119 19.71 14.37 13.29
C GLU A 119 19.77 12.83 13.25
N ASP A 120 20.98 12.30 13.02
CA ASP A 120 21.25 10.88 12.89
C ASP A 120 21.45 10.24 14.27
N SER A 121 20.39 10.24 15.08
CA SER A 121 20.37 9.64 16.42
C SER A 121 19.05 8.96 16.73
N GLN A 122 19.11 7.80 17.42
CA GLN A 122 17.90 7.03 17.77
C GLN A 122 16.91 7.86 18.59
N GLU A 123 17.42 8.65 19.55
CA GLU A 123 16.60 9.48 20.43
C GLU A 123 15.81 10.53 19.63
N GLU A 124 16.46 11.22 18.69
CA GLU A 124 15.78 12.24 17.89
C GLU A 124 14.78 11.61 16.92
N LYS A 125 15.13 10.51 16.25
CA LYS A 125 14.20 9.81 15.36
C LYS A 125 12.97 9.34 16.14
N ASP A 126 13.16 8.67 17.27
CA ASP A 126 12.07 8.17 18.11
C ASP A 126 11.18 9.31 18.60
N ARG A 127 11.78 10.41 19.06
CA ARG A 127 11.04 11.61 19.50
C ARG A 127 10.16 12.15 18.38
N LEU A 128 10.70 12.33 17.18
CA LEU A 128 9.95 12.90 16.06
C LEU A 128 8.84 11.97 15.57
N PHE A 129 9.09 10.66 15.47
CA PHE A 129 8.05 9.70 15.11
C PHE A 129 6.93 9.64 16.15
N VAL A 130 7.27 9.60 17.43
CA VAL A 130 6.29 9.67 18.53
C VAL A 130 5.48 10.96 18.43
N MET A 131 6.10 12.10 18.14
CA MET A 131 5.37 13.36 17.96
C MET A 131 4.35 13.29 16.83
N GLU A 132 4.66 12.66 15.69
CA GLU A 132 3.68 12.49 14.61
C GLU A 132 2.51 11.57 15.02
N PHE A 133 2.78 10.50 15.80
CA PHE A 133 1.73 9.61 16.30
C PHE A 133 0.79 10.29 17.33
N GLU A 134 1.31 11.22 18.12
CA GLU A 134 0.57 11.91 19.18
C GLU A 134 0.04 13.29 18.77
N ALA A 135 0.39 13.76 17.56
CA ALA A 135 -0.12 15.00 17.00
C ALA A 135 -1.62 14.93 16.71
N ASP A 136 -2.26 16.11 16.63
CA ASP A 136 -3.64 16.27 16.15
C ASP A 136 -4.64 15.31 16.82
N ASN A 137 -4.56 15.16 18.15
CA ASN A 137 -5.37 14.21 18.93
C ASN A 137 -5.22 12.75 18.49
N PHE A 138 -3.99 12.33 18.18
CA PHE A 138 -3.64 10.96 17.80
C PHE A 138 -4.23 10.54 16.44
N ASP A 139 -4.42 11.47 15.50
CA ASP A 139 -5.02 11.20 14.19
C ASP A 139 -4.29 10.10 13.42
N LEU A 140 -2.95 10.14 13.37
CA LEU A 140 -2.14 9.10 12.72
C LEU A 140 -2.31 7.74 13.42
N TYR A 141 -2.26 7.72 14.75
CA TYR A 141 -2.44 6.49 15.52
C TYR A 141 -3.81 5.84 15.24
N GLU A 142 -4.89 6.62 15.25
CA GLU A 142 -6.24 6.13 15.00
C GLU A 142 -6.44 5.69 13.54
N ALA A 143 -5.79 6.38 12.59
CA ALA A 143 -5.78 5.95 11.19
C ALA A 143 -5.12 4.57 11.02
N GLU A 144 -3.91 4.40 11.58
CA GLU A 144 -3.16 3.13 11.52
C GLU A 144 -3.92 1.99 12.24
N LYS A 145 -4.47 2.26 13.42
CA LYS A 145 -5.32 1.34 14.18
C LYS A 145 -6.52 0.86 13.36
N LYS A 146 -7.25 1.81 12.77
CA LYS A 146 -8.40 1.52 11.92
C LYS A 146 -7.98 0.70 10.70
N GLN A 147 -6.90 1.07 10.02
CA GLN A 147 -6.41 0.36 8.85
C GLN A 147 -6.08 -1.11 9.19
N ILE A 148 -5.35 -1.34 10.28
CA ILE A 148 -4.94 -2.69 10.70
C ILE A 148 -6.18 -3.54 11.00
N ILE A 149 -7.12 -3.04 11.82
CA ILE A 149 -8.35 -3.76 12.19
C ILE A 149 -9.24 -4.04 10.99
N MET A 150 -9.45 -3.04 10.12
CA MET A 150 -10.37 -3.15 8.99
C MET A 150 -9.87 -4.16 7.97
N THR A 151 -8.57 -4.17 7.72
CA THR A 151 -7.97 -5.02 6.69
C THR A 151 -7.61 -6.40 7.23
N ALA A 152 -7.56 -6.60 8.56
CA ALA A 152 -7.21 -7.86 9.21
C ALA A 152 -8.08 -9.03 8.74
N HIS A 153 -7.47 -10.22 8.69
CA HIS A 153 -8.22 -11.46 8.51
C HIS A 153 -9.26 -11.58 9.63
N GLN A 154 -10.45 -12.10 9.31
CA GLN A 154 -11.59 -12.11 10.24
C GLN A 154 -11.24 -12.75 11.60
N GLU A 155 -10.42 -13.80 11.60
CA GLU A 155 -9.97 -14.51 12.81
C GLU A 155 -9.01 -13.68 13.68
N TRP A 156 -8.28 -12.73 13.09
CA TRP A 156 -7.28 -11.91 13.78
C TRP A 156 -7.79 -10.52 14.14
N ARG A 157 -8.97 -10.12 13.67
CA ARG A 157 -9.53 -8.81 14.00
C ARG A 157 -9.69 -8.60 15.50
N ALA A 158 -10.31 -9.55 16.20
CA ALA A 158 -10.49 -9.49 17.65
C ALA A 158 -9.15 -9.43 18.40
N PHE A 159 -8.15 -10.17 17.92
CA PHE A 159 -6.79 -10.12 18.49
C PHE A 159 -6.17 -8.72 18.38
N TYR A 160 -6.31 -8.05 17.22
CA TYR A 160 -5.83 -6.68 17.05
C TYR A 160 -6.62 -5.69 17.92
N GLU A 161 -7.94 -5.82 18.01
CA GLU A 161 -8.77 -5.00 18.90
C GLU A 161 -8.32 -5.11 20.36
N GLU A 162 -8.00 -6.32 20.85
CA GLU A 162 -7.42 -6.53 22.18
C GLU A 162 -6.03 -5.91 22.32
N CYS A 163 -5.19 -6.02 21.28
CA CYS A 163 -3.88 -5.35 21.29
C CYS A 163 -4.04 -3.83 21.42
N PHE A 164 -4.91 -3.21 20.61
CA PHE A 164 -5.14 -1.77 20.70
C PHE A 164 -5.76 -1.36 22.04
N TYR A 165 -6.66 -2.17 22.61
CA TYR A 165 -7.13 -1.95 23.97
C TYR A 165 -5.99 -1.92 25.00
N PHE A 166 -5.02 -2.84 24.91
CA PHE A 166 -3.85 -2.80 25.79
C PHE A 166 -2.97 -1.58 25.57
N ILE A 167 -2.80 -1.14 24.33
CA ILE A 167 -2.02 0.07 23.98
C ILE A 167 -2.69 1.31 24.58
N ASP A 168 -4.00 1.49 24.34
CA ASP A 168 -4.81 2.61 24.86
C ASP A 168 -4.76 2.70 26.39
N ASN A 169 -4.54 1.57 27.08
CA ASN A 169 -4.45 1.47 28.54
C ASN A 169 -3.02 1.43 29.08
N GLY A 170 -2.02 1.75 28.26
CA GLY A 170 -0.61 1.82 28.65
C GLY A 170 0.00 0.47 29.06
N LYS A 171 -0.56 -0.64 28.58
CA LYS A 171 -0.13 -2.02 28.91
C LYS A 171 0.91 -2.54 27.91
N TYR A 172 1.93 -1.72 27.62
CA TYR A 172 2.94 -2.01 26.59
C TYR A 172 3.68 -3.33 26.81
N LYS A 173 3.95 -3.66 28.08
CA LYS A 173 4.64 -4.90 28.46
C LYS A 173 3.91 -6.17 28.05
N ALA A 174 2.58 -6.12 28.04
CA ALA A 174 1.75 -7.25 27.63
C ALA A 174 1.57 -7.28 26.11
N VAL A 175 1.46 -6.10 25.48
CA VAL A 175 1.10 -6.01 24.05
C VAL A 175 2.29 -6.22 23.11
N ILE A 176 3.52 -5.84 23.51
CA ILE A 176 4.70 -5.99 22.64
C ILE A 176 4.93 -7.44 22.20
N PRO A 177 4.93 -8.45 23.09
CA PRO A 177 5.01 -9.85 22.66
C PRO A 177 3.89 -10.24 21.67
N SER A 178 2.66 -9.77 21.90
CA SER A 178 1.52 -10.02 21.02
C SER A 178 1.71 -9.41 19.64
N LEU A 179 2.17 -8.16 19.54
CA LEU A 179 2.45 -7.50 18.26
C LEU A 179 3.62 -8.15 17.52
N VAL A 180 4.64 -8.63 18.24
CA VAL A 180 5.72 -9.42 17.62
C VAL A 180 5.19 -10.71 17.01
N SER A 181 4.27 -11.41 17.69
CA SER A 181 3.58 -12.57 17.11
C SER A 181 2.70 -12.22 15.92
N ALA A 182 2.03 -11.06 15.94
CA ALA A 182 1.26 -10.57 14.79
C ALA A 182 2.13 -10.33 13.56
N ILE A 183 3.35 -9.82 13.70
CA ILE A 183 4.29 -9.68 12.58
C ILE A 183 4.58 -11.04 11.93
N GLU A 184 4.75 -12.11 12.72
CA GLU A 184 4.92 -13.46 12.17
C GLU A 184 3.67 -13.92 11.40
N HIS A 185 2.48 -13.61 11.90
CA HIS A 185 1.23 -13.90 11.22
C HIS A 185 1.12 -13.16 9.87
N GLU A 186 1.37 -11.85 9.85
CA GLU A 186 1.26 -11.05 8.62
C GLU A 186 2.25 -11.49 7.55
N LEU A 187 3.43 -11.97 7.96
CA LEU A 187 4.41 -12.54 7.05
C LEU A 187 4.00 -13.91 6.50
N ASN A 188 3.17 -14.68 7.22
CA ASN A 188 2.72 -16.02 6.79
C ASN A 188 1.46 -15.96 5.90
N TYR A 189 1.46 -15.11 4.88
CA TYR A 189 0.31 -14.91 4.00
C TYR A 189 -0.03 -16.14 3.13
N GLU A 190 0.91 -17.05 2.91
CA GLU A 190 0.77 -18.28 2.10
C GLU A 190 0.47 -19.56 2.93
N GLN A 191 0.17 -19.45 4.23
CA GLN A 191 -0.03 -20.62 5.12
C GLN A 191 1.10 -21.66 5.03
N THR A 192 2.33 -21.16 5.01
CA THR A 192 3.53 -21.98 4.85
C THR A 192 4.00 -22.50 6.21
N ILE A 193 4.82 -23.56 6.19
CA ILE A 193 5.54 -24.04 7.37
C ILE A 193 6.79 -23.19 7.70
N ASP A 194 7.07 -22.13 6.92
CA ASP A 194 8.26 -21.31 7.09
C ASP A 194 8.08 -20.31 8.24
N TYR A 195 9.16 -20.14 9.00
CA TYR A 195 9.26 -19.17 10.09
C TYR A 195 10.63 -18.47 10.07
N GLY A 196 10.69 -17.28 10.64
CA GLY A 196 11.91 -16.47 10.75
C GLY A 196 12.59 -16.19 9.40
N ASN A 197 13.90 -16.42 9.30
CA ASN A 197 14.69 -16.10 8.11
C ASN A 197 14.23 -16.79 6.81
N ARG A 198 13.56 -17.95 6.90
CA ARG A 198 13.00 -18.62 5.72
C ARG A 198 11.84 -17.83 5.13
N LEU A 199 10.99 -17.29 6.00
CA LEU A 199 9.83 -16.48 5.64
C LEU A 199 10.27 -15.17 4.95
N ILE A 200 11.28 -14.50 5.50
CA ILE A 200 11.86 -13.27 4.92
C ILE A 200 12.43 -13.52 3.52
N ARG A 201 13.13 -14.64 3.30
CA ARG A 201 13.68 -14.98 1.97
C ARG A 201 12.59 -15.17 0.93
N ARG A 202 11.45 -15.73 1.32
CA ARG A 202 10.30 -15.94 0.42
C ARG A 202 9.64 -14.62 0.05
N VAL A 203 9.35 -13.76 1.04
CA VAL A 203 8.83 -12.41 0.80
C VAL A 203 9.78 -11.62 -0.11
N LYS A 204 11.09 -11.77 0.10
CA LYS A 204 12.09 -11.16 -0.79
C LYS A 204 11.99 -11.67 -2.24
N ALA A 205 11.83 -12.98 -2.43
CA ALA A 205 11.73 -13.57 -3.76
C ALA A 205 10.45 -13.14 -4.51
N SER A 206 9.32 -12.94 -3.82
CA SER A 206 8.10 -12.43 -4.45
C SER A 206 8.24 -10.96 -4.89
N LEU A 207 8.99 -10.16 -4.13
CA LEU A 207 9.24 -8.75 -4.41
C LEU A 207 10.26 -8.50 -5.54
N GLU A 208 11.25 -9.38 -5.70
CA GLU A 208 12.28 -9.23 -6.74
C GLU A 208 11.75 -9.41 -8.17
N ASN A 209 10.55 -9.98 -8.34
CA ASN A 209 9.90 -10.17 -9.64
C ASN A 209 9.06 -8.96 -10.10
N GLY A 210 8.91 -7.92 -9.27
CA GLY A 210 8.09 -6.73 -9.56
C GLY A 210 8.85 -5.54 -10.15
N ASP A 211 8.13 -4.43 -10.40
CA ASP A 211 8.73 -3.15 -10.82
C ASP A 211 9.57 -2.53 -9.69
N GLN A 212 10.89 -2.61 -9.86
CA GLN A 212 11.89 -2.11 -8.91
C GLN A 212 11.91 -0.58 -8.77
N THR A 213 11.15 0.15 -9.58
CA THR A 213 11.04 1.61 -9.50
C THR A 213 9.75 2.09 -8.82
N SER A 214 8.89 1.15 -8.42
CA SER A 214 7.61 1.47 -7.80
C SER A 214 7.72 1.93 -6.34
N PHE A 215 6.75 2.72 -5.89
CA PHE A 215 6.57 3.07 -4.48
C PHE A 215 6.48 1.81 -3.60
N LEU A 216 5.75 0.80 -4.07
CA LEU A 216 5.56 -0.43 -3.33
C LEU A 216 6.87 -1.20 -3.15
N TYR A 217 7.68 -1.31 -4.20
CA TYR A 217 9.00 -1.93 -4.11
C TYR A 217 9.86 -1.23 -3.04
N THR A 218 9.83 0.10 -3.03
CA THR A 218 10.56 0.91 -2.05
C THR A 218 10.17 0.61 -0.60
N VAL A 219 8.87 0.58 -0.30
CA VAL A 219 8.38 0.24 1.04
C VAL A 219 8.76 -1.21 1.38
N SER A 220 8.61 -2.11 0.43
CA SER A 220 8.81 -3.53 0.65
C SER A 220 10.26 -3.91 0.94
N ILE A 221 11.23 -3.34 0.21
CA ILE A 221 12.66 -3.51 0.51
C ILE A 221 13.00 -3.00 1.90
N SER A 222 12.34 -1.93 2.32
CA SER A 222 12.59 -1.29 3.61
C SER A 222 12.04 -2.12 4.77
N VAL A 223 10.84 -2.67 4.61
CA VAL A 223 10.27 -3.68 5.52
C VAL A 223 11.18 -4.90 5.60
N LEU A 224 11.66 -5.43 4.46
CA LEU A 224 12.59 -6.56 4.45
C LEU A 224 13.89 -6.27 5.19
N ASN A 225 14.46 -5.07 5.02
CA ASN A 225 15.66 -4.66 5.73
C ASN A 225 15.43 -4.60 7.23
N LEU A 226 14.34 -3.98 7.68
CA LEU A 226 13.99 -3.92 9.10
C LEU A 226 13.78 -5.32 9.70
N LEU A 227 13.08 -6.19 8.99
CA LEU A 227 12.85 -7.56 9.43
C LEU A 227 14.16 -8.33 9.57
N LYS A 228 15.03 -8.26 8.56
CA LYS A 228 16.27 -9.03 8.50
C LYS A 228 17.33 -8.53 9.48
N ASN A 229 17.45 -7.21 9.63
CA ASN A 229 18.56 -6.59 10.34
C ASN A 229 18.21 -6.24 11.80
N ASN A 230 16.91 -6.25 12.16
CA ASN A 230 16.48 -5.86 13.50
C ASN A 230 15.60 -6.95 14.12
N ILE A 231 14.36 -7.11 13.63
CA ILE A 231 13.35 -7.93 14.30
C ILE A 231 13.73 -9.42 14.32
N PHE A 232 14.18 -9.99 13.20
CA PHE A 232 14.49 -11.43 13.07
C PHE A 232 15.99 -11.75 13.06
N THR A 233 16.83 -10.77 13.40
CA THR A 233 18.28 -10.98 13.49
C THR A 233 18.60 -12.10 14.47
N ASN A 234 19.52 -12.97 14.08
CA ASN A 234 20.06 -13.96 15.01
C ASN A 234 21.02 -13.24 15.95
N HIS A 235 20.74 -13.29 17.25
CA HIS A 235 21.57 -12.70 18.28
C HIS A 235 21.69 -13.65 19.46
N GLN A 236 22.91 -13.84 19.98
CA GLN A 236 23.17 -14.81 21.03
C GLN A 236 22.51 -14.38 22.34
N PHE A 237 21.96 -15.30 23.13
CA PHE A 237 21.22 -14.98 24.36
C PHE A 237 22.10 -14.54 25.54
N ASP A 238 23.40 -14.74 25.44
CA ASP A 238 24.42 -14.31 26.39
C ASP A 238 25.12 -13.00 25.97
N GLY A 239 24.77 -12.44 24.81
CA GLY A 239 25.30 -11.15 24.35
C GLY A 239 24.64 -9.94 25.02
N ASP A 240 25.14 -8.74 24.70
CA ASP A 240 24.51 -7.49 25.12
C ASP A 240 23.15 -7.30 24.45
N ARG A 241 22.22 -6.63 25.14
CA ARG A 241 20.91 -6.30 24.56
C ARG A 241 21.09 -5.43 23.32
N LEU A 242 20.36 -5.77 22.25
CA LEU A 242 20.27 -4.93 21.07
C LEU A 242 19.54 -3.61 21.39
N MET A 243 19.91 -2.55 20.66
CA MET A 243 19.25 -1.25 20.79
C MET A 243 17.76 -1.35 20.46
N LEU A 244 17.44 -2.07 19.38
CA LEU A 244 16.09 -2.29 18.87
C LEU A 244 15.55 -3.65 19.30
N LEU A 245 14.22 -3.76 19.33
CA LEU A 245 13.55 -5.02 19.68
C LEU A 245 13.99 -6.16 18.76
N ASN A 246 14.18 -7.32 19.37
CA ASN A 246 14.48 -8.55 18.67
C ASN A 246 13.44 -9.62 19.02
N ARG A 247 12.80 -10.18 17.99
CA ARG A 247 11.72 -11.17 18.12
C ARG A 247 12.13 -12.36 18.97
N ASN A 248 13.33 -12.91 18.76
CA ASN A 248 13.76 -14.10 19.49
C ASN A 248 13.95 -13.77 20.97
N TRP A 249 14.53 -12.62 21.28
CA TRP A 249 14.70 -12.20 22.65
C TRP A 249 13.37 -11.89 23.35
N VAL A 250 12.44 -11.20 22.67
CA VAL A 250 11.10 -10.90 23.22
C VAL A 250 10.33 -12.21 23.48
N LEU A 251 10.21 -13.09 22.48
CA LEU A 251 9.38 -14.29 22.58
C LEU A 251 10.00 -15.40 23.43
N HIS A 252 11.31 -15.37 23.68
CA HIS A 252 11.98 -16.30 24.61
C HIS A 252 12.26 -15.69 25.99
N GLY A 253 11.71 -14.50 26.29
CA GLY A 253 11.84 -13.86 27.60
C GLY A 253 13.28 -13.47 27.96
N ARG A 254 14.11 -13.16 26.96
CA ARG A 254 15.52 -12.74 27.11
C ARG A 254 15.71 -11.24 27.04
N ASP A 255 14.75 -10.51 26.46
CA ASP A 255 14.75 -9.05 26.52
C ASP A 255 14.27 -8.54 27.89
N ASN A 256 14.52 -7.27 28.19
CA ASN A 256 14.15 -6.60 29.44
C ASN A 256 12.85 -5.77 29.25
N PRO A 257 11.69 -6.21 29.79
CA PRO A 257 10.43 -5.49 29.65
C PRO A 257 10.37 -4.12 30.36
N SER A 258 11.33 -3.77 31.20
CA SER A 258 11.41 -2.43 31.80
C SER A 258 11.86 -1.36 30.82
N LEU A 259 12.48 -1.76 29.70
CA LEU A 259 12.95 -0.87 28.63
C LEU A 259 11.93 -0.74 27.49
N TRP A 260 10.73 -1.29 27.66
CA TRP A 260 9.70 -1.28 26.63
C TRP A 260 8.76 -0.10 26.84
N GLY A 261 8.75 0.83 25.88
CA GLY A 261 7.95 2.04 25.86
C GLY A 261 6.88 2.06 24.77
N LYS A 262 6.34 3.26 24.54
CA LYS A 262 5.33 3.51 23.50
C LYS A 262 5.97 3.57 22.11
N GLU A 263 7.22 4.01 22.05
CA GLU A 263 8.04 4.10 20.86
C GLU A 263 8.23 2.71 20.22
N GLU A 264 8.47 1.66 21.01
CA GLU A 264 8.50 0.29 20.52
C GLU A 264 7.15 -0.16 19.96
N VAL A 265 6.05 0.20 20.63
CA VAL A 265 4.70 -0.13 20.17
C VAL A 265 4.42 0.53 18.83
N TYR A 266 4.73 1.82 18.67
CA TYR A 266 4.54 2.53 17.41
C TYR A 266 5.42 1.98 16.29
N LYS A 267 6.69 1.61 16.57
CA LYS A 267 7.54 0.90 15.59
C LYS A 267 6.87 -0.38 15.10
N LEU A 268 6.33 -1.21 16.01
CA LEU A 268 5.63 -2.43 15.65
C LEU A 268 4.33 -2.16 14.86
N ILE A 269 3.57 -1.11 15.21
CA ILE A 269 2.40 -0.67 14.43
C ILE A 269 2.81 -0.29 13.01
N THR A 270 3.84 0.54 12.83
CA THR A 270 4.27 0.95 11.49
C THR A 270 4.70 -0.25 10.63
N LEU A 271 5.38 -1.23 11.23
CA LEU A 271 5.78 -2.45 10.54
C LEU A 271 4.58 -3.33 10.16
N ILE A 272 3.63 -3.56 11.08
CA ILE A 272 2.41 -4.33 10.81
C ILE A 272 1.62 -3.64 9.69
N SER A 273 1.39 -2.34 9.79
CA SER A 273 0.68 -1.57 8.77
C SER A 273 1.36 -1.65 7.39
N ALA A 274 2.68 -1.47 7.34
CA ALA A 274 3.44 -1.60 6.10
C ALA A 274 3.33 -3.01 5.49
N LEU A 275 3.43 -4.07 6.31
CA LEU A 275 3.24 -5.45 5.86
C LEU A 275 1.84 -5.67 5.27
N ARG A 276 0.82 -5.11 5.92
CA ARG A 276 -0.57 -5.21 5.47
C ARG A 276 -0.82 -4.44 4.18
N MET A 277 -0.26 -3.25 4.04
CA MET A 277 -0.27 -2.47 2.80
C MET A 277 0.34 -3.26 1.64
N ILE A 278 1.49 -3.89 1.87
CA ILE A 278 2.16 -4.73 0.87
C ILE A 278 1.29 -5.92 0.48
N ARG A 279 0.70 -6.61 1.47
CA ARG A 279 -0.15 -7.78 1.25
C ARG A 279 -1.40 -7.46 0.45
N MET A 280 -2.07 -6.34 0.71
CA MET A 280 -3.28 -5.95 -0.04
C MET A 280 -2.99 -5.81 -1.53
N HIS A 281 -1.82 -5.29 -1.90
CA HIS A 281 -1.43 -5.18 -3.30
C HIS A 281 -1.27 -6.55 -3.98
N PHE A 282 -0.72 -7.54 -3.26
CA PHE A 282 -0.54 -8.89 -3.81
C PHE A 282 -1.81 -9.75 -3.85
N LEU A 283 -2.87 -9.36 -3.14
CA LEU A 283 -4.16 -10.09 -3.13
C LEU A 283 -5.18 -9.51 -4.13
N GLU A 284 -4.89 -8.36 -4.74
CA GLU A 284 -5.73 -7.73 -5.77
C GLU A 284 -5.33 -8.10 -7.21
N GLU A 285 -4.24 -8.87 -7.40
CA GLU A 285 -3.84 -9.51 -8.67
C GLU A 285 -4.31 -10.98 -8.75
#